data_AF-A0A920DN13-F1
#
_entry.id   AF-A0A920DN13-F1
#
_cell.length_a   1.000
_cell.length_b   1.000
_cell.length_c   1.000
_cell.angle_alpha   90.00
_cell.angle_beta   90.00
_cell.angle_gamma   90.00
#
_symmetry.space_group_name_H-M   'P 1'
#
loop_
_entity.id
_entity.type
_entity.pdbx_description
1 polymer ?
#
loop_
_entity_poly.entity_id
_entity_poly.type
_entity_poly.pdbx_seq_one_letter_code
_entity_poly.pdbx_strand_id
1 'polypeptide(L)' 'MLTEAAINGKYDELIGLKENVIVGRLIPAGTGGIMQRLKGEASARDAELAVDVPVGIEAAGEESEAADEASA' A
#
# COMPACT_ATOMS: atom_id res chain seq x y z
N MET A 1 15.14 9.07 -20.67
CA MET A 1 15.72 10.36 -20.28
C MET A 1 14.66 11.20 -19.55
N LEU A 2 15.03 12.00 -18.54
CA LEU A 2 14.07 12.78 -17.72
C LEU A 2 13.42 13.94 -18.48
N THR A 3 14.19 14.61 -19.35
CA THR A 3 13.72 15.75 -20.15
C THR A 3 12.56 15.37 -21.07
N GLU A 4 12.67 14.24 -21.76
CA GLU A 4 11.61 13.70 -22.62
C GLU A 4 10.37 13.29 -21.83
N ALA A 5 10.54 12.75 -20.62
CA ALA A 5 9.42 12.38 -19.76
C ALA A 5 8.66 13.63 -19.28
N ALA A 6 9.38 14.69 -18.88
CA ALA A 6 8.78 15.95 -18.44
C ALA A 6 8.01 16.66 -19.57
N ILE A 7 8.60 16.74 -20.77
CA ILE A 7 7.96 17.41 -21.92
C ILE A 7 6.69 16.68 -22.37
N ASN A 8 6.71 15.34 -22.34
CA ASN A 8 5.57 14.51 -22.76
C ASN A 8 4.58 14.21 -21.62
N GLY A 9 4.81 14.73 -20.41
CA GLY A 9 3.96 14.45 -19.24
C GLY A 9 3.86 12.96 -18.90
N LYS A 10 4.93 12.18 -19.11
CA LYS A 10 4.92 10.73 -18.86
C LYS A 10 4.85 10.46 -17.36
N TYR A 11 3.92 9.60 -16.96
CA TYR A 11 3.80 9.10 -15.59
C TYR A 11 4.32 7.67 -15.50
N ASP A 12 4.82 7.30 -14.32
CA ASP A 12 5.33 5.95 -14.05
C ASP A 12 4.31 5.22 -13.16
N GLU A 13 3.77 4.12 -13.69
CA GLU A 13 2.81 3.27 -12.97
C GLU A 13 3.49 2.38 -11.92
N LEU A 14 4.82 2.43 -11.83
CA LEU A 14 5.52 1.88 -10.69
C LEU A 14 5.33 0.34 -10.60
N ILE A 15 5.16 -0.33 -11.74
CA ILE A 15 4.88 -1.77 -11.83
C ILE A 15 6.17 -2.61 -11.77
N GLY A 16 7.31 -2.07 -12.21
CA GLY A 16 8.53 -2.85 -12.37
C GLY A 16 9.43 -2.91 -11.13
N LEU A 17 10.39 -3.84 -11.14
CA LEU A 17 11.30 -4.07 -10.02
C LEU A 17 12.14 -2.83 -9.69
N LYS A 18 12.72 -2.19 -10.72
CA LYS A 18 13.68 -1.11 -10.54
C LYS A 18 13.01 0.13 -9.94
N GLU A 19 11.84 0.50 -10.46
CA GLU A 19 11.12 1.69 -10.00
C GLU A 19 10.68 1.54 -8.54
N ASN A 20 10.26 0.33 -8.14
CA ASN A 20 9.94 -0.01 -6.75
C ASN A 20 11.15 0.14 -5.82
N VAL A 21 12.31 -0.38 -6.24
CA VAL A 21 13.55 -0.28 -5.45
C VAL A 21 13.98 1.17 -5.27
N ILE A 22 13.91 1.98 -6.33
CA ILE A 22 14.34 3.39 -6.27
C ILE A 22 13.44 4.21 -5.32
N VAL A 23 12.13 3.94 -5.32
CA VAL A 23 11.16 4.67 -4.48
C VAL A 23 11.10 4.14 -3.04
N GLY A 24 11.61 2.92 -2.77
CA GLY A 24 11.70 2.37 -1.42
C GLY A 24 10.45 1.63 -0.94
N ARG A 25 9.68 1.03 -1.84
CA ARG A 25 8.51 0.19 -1.51
C ARG A 25 8.75 -1.28 -1.89
N LEU A 26 7.89 -2.17 -1.40
CA LEU A 26 7.97 -3.60 -1.68
C LEU A 26 7.94 -3.91 -3.18
N ILE A 27 8.94 -4.65 -3.65
CA ILE A 27 9.05 -5.05 -5.05
C ILE A 27 7.99 -6.09 -5.43
N PRO A 28 7.57 -6.17 -6.71
CA PRO A 28 6.58 -7.13 -7.23
C PRO A 28 7.14 -8.56 -7.39
N ALA A 29 8.01 -8.99 -6.49
CA ALA A 29 8.63 -10.31 -6.51
C ALA A 29 8.81 -10.85 -5.08
N GLY A 30 8.99 -12.18 -4.97
CA GLY A 30 9.13 -12.86 -3.69
C GLY A 30 8.01 -12.51 -2.71
N THR A 31 8.38 -12.14 -1.49
CA THR A 31 7.43 -11.73 -0.44
C THR A 31 6.58 -10.53 -0.84
N GLY A 32 7.14 -9.53 -1.53
CA GLY A 32 6.39 -8.33 -1.92
C GLY A 32 5.26 -8.66 -2.91
N GLY A 33 5.51 -9.56 -3.86
CA GLY A 33 4.47 -10.05 -4.78
C GLY A 33 3.39 -10.90 -4.08
N ILE A 34 3.77 -11.72 -3.11
CA ILE A 34 2.83 -12.53 -2.32
C ILE A 34 1.93 -11.62 -1.49
N MET A 35 2.50 -10.65 -0.77
CA MET A 35 1.75 -9.68 0.03
C MET A 35 0.73 -8.91 -0.82
N GLN A 36 1.09 -8.53 -2.05
CA GLN A 36 0.20 -7.82 -2.94
C GLN A 36 -1.01 -8.69 -3.35
N ARG A 37 -0.82 -9.98 -3.62
CA ARG A 37 -1.92 -10.91 -3.95
C ARG A 37 -2.84 -11.12 -2.76
N LEU A 38 -2.27 -11.38 -1.59
CA LEU A 38 -3.03 -11.55 -0.35
C LEU A 38 -3.86 -10.31 -0.04
N LYS A 39 -3.28 -9.11 -0.20
CA LYS A 39 -3.99 -7.85 -0.02
C LYS A 39 -5.13 -7.68 -1.04
N GLY A 40 -4.91 -8.06 -2.30
CA GLY A 40 -5.94 -8.06 -3.33
C GLY A 40 -7.11 -8.97 -2.98
N GLU A 41 -6.83 -10.21 -2.59
CA GLU A 41 -7.85 -11.19 -2.18
C GLU A 41 -8.60 -10.77 -0.91
N ALA A 42 -7.91 -10.19 0.08
CA ALA A 42 -8.54 -9.62 1.27
C ALA A 42 -9.49 -8.48 0.88
N SER A 43 -9.01 -7.53 0.08
CA SER A 43 -9.83 -6.39 -0.35
C SER A 43 -11.06 -6.79 -1.15
N ALA A 44 -10.97 -7.85 -1.96
CA ALA A 44 -12.11 -8.40 -2.69
C ALA A 44 -13.16 -8.99 -1.76
N ARG A 45 -12.73 -9.79 -0.76
CA ARG A 45 -13.63 -10.37 0.25
C ARG A 45 -14.28 -9.30 1.13
N ASP A 46 -13.51 -8.30 1.54
CA ASP A 46 -14.03 -7.18 2.33
C ASP A 46 -15.06 -6.37 1.55
N ALA A 47 -14.84 -6.18 0.25
CA ALA A 47 -15.79 -5.48 -0.63
C ALA A 47 -17.13 -6.24 -0.78
N GLU A 48 -17.09 -7.57 -0.87
CA GLU A 48 -18.31 -8.41 -0.91
C GLU A 48 -19.09 -8.32 0.41
N LEU A 49 -18.40 -8.40 1.54
CA LEU A 49 -19.02 -8.31 2.87
C LEU A 49 -19.59 -6.91 3.18
N ALA A 50 -19.00 -5.84 2.61
CA ALA A 50 -19.48 -4.48 2.78
C ALA A 50 -20.86 -4.22 2.13
N VAL A 51 -21.30 -5.06 1.20
CA VAL A 51 -22.61 -4.91 0.52
C VAL A 51 -23.77 -5.38 1.42
N ASP A 52 -23.52 -6.29 2.36
CA ASP A 52 -24.56 -6.97 3.15
C ASP A 52 -24.68 -6.48 4.61
N VAL A 53 -23.84 -5.54 5.07
CA VAL A 53 -23.82 -5.10 6.48
C VAL A 53 -24.07 -3.58 6.60
N PRO A 54 -25.18 -3.13 7.22
CA PRO A 54 -25.29 -1.75 7.69
C PRO A 54 -24.28 -1.56 8.83
N VAL A 55 -23.15 -0.90 8.54
CA VAL A 55 -22.03 -0.75 9.46
C VAL A 55 -22.45 0.00 10.73
N GLY A 56 -22.57 -0.77 11.82
CA GLY A 56 -22.56 -0.29 13.18
C GLY A 56 -21.70 -1.25 14.00
N ILE A 57 -20.50 -0.80 14.36
CA ILE A 57 -19.68 -1.08 15.55
C ILE A 57 -18.19 -0.87 15.17
N GLU A 58 -17.71 0.30 15.58
CA GLU A 58 -16.38 0.62 16.14
C GLU A 58 -15.19 -0.24 15.67
N ALA A 59 -14.43 0.28 14.70
CA ALA A 59 -13.03 -0.11 14.52
C ALA A 59 -12.22 0.45 15.71
N ALA A 60 -11.97 -0.42 16.67
CA ALA A 60 -10.96 -0.25 17.70
C ALA A 60 -9.61 0.07 17.04
N GLY A 61 -9.16 1.31 17.22
CA GLY A 61 -7.78 1.70 16.97
C GLY A 61 -6.92 1.22 18.13
N GLU A 62 -6.39 0.00 18.02
CA GLU A 62 -5.28 -0.46 18.84
C GLU A 62 -3.96 0.15 18.32
N GLU A 63 -3.35 0.93 19.21
CA GLU A 63 -1.93 0.86 19.59
C GLU A 63 -0.87 1.22 18.53
N SER A 64 -0.46 2.49 18.56
CA SER A 64 0.89 2.93 18.24
C SER A 64 1.63 3.24 19.56
N GLU A 65 1.99 2.21 20.31
CA GLU A 65 3.10 2.29 21.28
C GLU A 65 4.43 2.31 20.51
N ALA A 66 5.05 3.49 20.40
CA ALA A 66 6.51 3.66 20.26
C ALA A 66 6.88 5.15 20.22
N ALA A 67 6.86 5.82 21.38
CA ALA A 67 7.71 7.00 21.67
C ALA A 67 7.69 7.31 23.17
N ASP A 68 8.15 6.37 23.99
CA ASP A 68 8.80 6.74 25.25
C ASP A 68 10.16 7.41 24.92
N GLU A 69 10.63 8.28 25.80
CA GLU A 69 11.87 9.07 25.76
C GLU A 69 11.89 10.39 24.95
N ALA A 70 11.19 11.40 25.47
CA ALA A 70 11.75 12.75 25.57
C ALA A 70 11.14 13.48 26.78
N SER A 71 11.42 12.96 27.97
CA SER A 71 11.06 13.57 29.25
C SER A 71 11.75 14.93 29.40
N ALA A 72 10.96 15.98 29.54
CA ALA A 72 11.33 17.29 30.08
C ALA A 72 10.59 17.49 31.41
#